data_AF-A0A1D6L766-F1
#
_entry.id   AF-A0A1D6L766-F1
#
_cell.length_a   1.000
_cell.length_b   1.000
_cell.length_c   1.000
_cell.angle_alpha   90.00
_cell.angle_beta   90.00
_cell.angle_gamma   90.00
#
_symmetry.space_group_name_H-M   'P 1'
#
loop_
_entity.id
_entity.type
_entity.pdbx_description
1 polymer ?
#
loop_
_entity_poly.entity_id
_entity_poly.type
_entity_poly.pdbx_seq_one_letter_code
_entity_poly.pdbx_strand_id
1 'polypeptide(L)'
;MCMSIFSALVKADKAADRPAPPAGFSKLTSSEAEKAVSGNLCRCTGYRPIVDACKSFAADVDLEDLGLNCFWKKGDEPADVSKLPGYDSGAVCTFPEFLKSEIKSSVEQVNGAPVPVSDDGWYRPKSIDELHRLFQSESFDENSVKIVASNTGSGVYKDQDLHDKYIDIKEVPELSVINRSNKGVELGSVVSISKAIEVLSDGNVVFEKIADHLNKVASPFVRNTATIGGNIIMAQRLQFPSDIVTVLLAAGTTVTIQVVSKRLCLTLEEFLQQPPCDSRTLLLSIFIPYWSSDGITFETFRAAPRPLGNAVAYVNSAFLARTSVDAASRDHLIEDTCLVFGAYGTDHAIRASKVEDYLKGKTVSSTVILEAVRLLKATVKPSEGTTHPEYRISLAVSFLFTFLSSLVNNESTKVNGPNGSCSNGATNGALEHSPEKHLKFDSNDLPIRSRQEIFLTDEYKPVGKPIKKAGAEIQASGEAVYVDDIPAPKDCLYGAFIYSTHPHAHVKAINFKSSLASQKVITVITAKDIPSGGQNIGSTFPMMGDEALFADPVTEFAGQNIGVVVIFFKCPFDFTKPFICLCLSNIIVSC
;
A
#
# COMPACT_ATOMS: atom_id res chain seq x y z
N MET A 1 14.96 1.91 -6.46
CA MET A 1 16.17 1.53 -5.71
C MET A 1 17.03 2.76 -5.49
N CYS A 2 17.76 3.28 -6.49
CA CYS A 2 18.62 4.47 -6.36
C CYS A 2 17.90 5.69 -5.76
N MET A 3 16.74 6.07 -6.30
CA MET A 3 15.95 7.19 -5.76
C MET A 3 15.43 6.95 -4.33
N SER A 4 15.14 5.70 -3.97
CA SER A 4 14.65 5.34 -2.65
C SER A 4 15.75 5.52 -1.59
N ILE A 5 16.95 5.00 -1.86
CA ILE A 5 18.09 5.17 -0.96
C ILE A 5 18.56 6.63 -0.92
N PHE A 6 18.60 7.31 -2.07
CA PHE A 6 18.91 8.75 -2.13
C PHE A 6 17.96 9.58 -1.26
N SER A 7 16.65 9.33 -1.34
CA SER A 7 15.67 10.03 -0.51
C SER A 7 15.87 9.76 0.99
N ALA A 8 16.25 8.53 1.36
CA ALA A 8 16.54 8.16 2.73
C ALA A 8 17.82 8.83 3.26
N LEU A 9 18.88 8.87 2.46
CA LEU A 9 20.13 9.58 2.77
C LEU A 9 19.87 11.08 3.01
N VAL A 10 19.17 11.75 2.09
CA VAL A 10 18.82 13.17 2.23
C VAL A 10 17.98 13.43 3.49
N LYS A 11 17.06 12.52 3.83
CA LYS A 11 16.25 12.64 5.05
C LYS A 11 17.10 12.48 6.31
N ALA A 12 18.00 11.49 6.34
CA ALA A 12 18.87 11.22 7.48
C ALA A 12 19.88 12.35 7.71
N ASP A 13 20.44 12.92 6.65
CA ASP A 13 21.42 14.00 6.75
C ASP A 13 20.82 15.30 7.30
N LYS A 14 19.53 15.55 6.99
CA LYS A 14 18.75 16.68 7.53
C LYS A 14 18.33 16.49 9.00
N ALA A 15 18.49 15.31 9.58
CA ALA A 15 18.15 15.05 10.98
C ALA A 15 19.21 15.72 11.88
N ALA A 16 18.83 16.85 12.48
CA ALA A 16 19.72 17.68 13.30
C ALA A 16 20.06 17.05 14.67
N ASP A 17 19.23 16.14 15.13
CA ASP A 17 19.32 15.42 16.41
C ASP A 17 20.30 14.24 16.40
N ARG A 18 20.80 13.84 15.22
CA ARG A 18 21.71 12.70 15.08
C ARG A 18 23.19 13.12 15.10
N PRO A 19 24.06 12.34 15.76
CA PRO A 19 25.50 12.60 15.78
C PRO A 19 26.09 12.58 14.36
N ALA A 20 27.20 13.29 14.18
CA ALA A 20 27.93 13.28 12.91
C ALA A 20 28.53 11.88 12.65
N PRO A 21 28.33 11.29 11.45
CA PRO A 21 28.91 10.00 11.12
C PRO A 21 30.41 10.14 10.83
N PRO A 22 31.18 9.03 10.84
CA PRO A 22 32.54 9.01 10.33
C PRO A 22 32.60 9.45 8.85
N ALA A 23 33.77 9.93 8.40
CA ALA A 23 33.96 10.35 7.02
C ALA A 23 33.64 9.20 6.04
N GLY A 24 32.88 9.51 4.98
CA GLY A 24 32.44 8.53 3.98
C GLY A 24 31.12 7.81 4.30
N PHE A 25 30.50 8.08 5.45
CA PHE A 25 29.21 7.51 5.87
C PHE A 25 28.11 8.58 6.02
N SER A 26 26.86 8.16 6.00
CA SER A 26 25.67 9.00 6.27
C SER A 26 25.18 8.80 7.71
N LYS A 27 24.31 9.71 8.18
CA LYS A 27 23.52 9.56 9.43
C LYS A 27 22.43 8.48 9.35
N LEU A 28 22.31 7.82 8.20
CA LEU A 28 21.39 6.72 7.94
C LEU A 28 21.81 5.49 8.75
N THR A 29 20.85 4.78 9.33
CA THR A 29 21.10 3.47 9.98
C THR A 29 20.93 2.32 9.00
N SER A 30 21.56 1.18 9.30
CA SER A 30 21.44 -0.06 8.52
C SER A 30 19.99 -0.53 8.36
N SER A 31 19.17 -0.36 9.40
CA SER A 31 17.73 -0.67 9.38
C SER A 31 16.94 0.27 8.46
N GLU A 32 17.24 1.57 8.50
CA GLU A 32 16.59 2.54 7.61
C GLU A 32 16.98 2.33 6.15
N ALA A 33 18.23 1.95 5.87
CA ALA A 33 18.69 1.62 4.53
C ALA A 33 17.91 0.43 3.92
N GLU A 34 17.68 -0.62 4.70
CA GLU A 34 16.87 -1.77 4.28
C GLU A 34 15.40 -1.40 4.10
N LYS A 35 14.83 -0.66 5.06
CA LYS A 35 13.44 -0.17 4.98
C LYS A 35 13.22 0.75 3.79
N ALA A 36 14.20 1.57 3.40
CA ALA A 36 14.10 2.51 2.28
C ALA A 36 13.81 1.82 0.94
N VAL A 37 14.35 0.62 0.73
CA VAL A 37 14.19 -0.15 -0.52
C VAL A 37 13.11 -1.23 -0.45
N SER A 38 12.51 -1.47 0.73
CA SER A 38 11.47 -2.49 0.95
C SER A 38 10.24 -2.35 0.04
N GLY A 39 9.95 -1.14 -0.45
CA GLY A 39 8.84 -0.85 -1.35
C GLY A 39 9.13 -1.12 -2.83
N ASN A 40 10.38 -1.46 -3.19
CA ASN A 40 10.80 -1.63 -4.58
C ASN A 40 10.85 -3.11 -4.94
N LEU A 41 10.40 -3.46 -6.14
CA LEU A 41 10.49 -4.82 -6.66
C LEU A 41 11.70 -5.01 -7.57
N CYS A 42 12.39 -6.14 -7.43
CA CYS A 42 13.43 -6.58 -8.32
C CYS A 42 13.25 -8.06 -8.63
N ARG A 43 13.26 -8.43 -9.92
CA ARG A 43 13.08 -9.82 -10.36
C ARG A 43 14.40 -10.58 -10.56
N CYS A 44 15.53 -9.87 -10.62
CA CYS A 44 16.80 -10.44 -11.05
C CYS A 44 17.76 -10.76 -9.90
N THR A 45 17.93 -9.86 -8.94
CA THR A 45 19.08 -9.89 -8.02
C THR A 45 18.85 -10.70 -6.75
N GLY A 46 17.60 -11.06 -6.42
CA GLY A 46 17.26 -11.63 -5.12
C GLY A 46 17.47 -10.66 -3.95
N TYR A 47 17.52 -9.35 -4.21
CA TYR A 47 17.66 -8.23 -3.26
C TYR A 47 18.96 -8.13 -2.47
N ARG A 48 19.62 -9.23 -2.07
CA ARG A 48 20.88 -9.17 -1.28
C ARG A 48 21.85 -8.09 -1.75
N PRO A 49 22.38 -8.12 -3.00
CA PRO A 49 23.41 -7.16 -3.40
C PRO A 49 22.92 -5.71 -3.38
N ILE A 50 21.61 -5.48 -3.48
CA ILE A 50 21.02 -4.14 -3.40
C ILE A 50 21.01 -3.68 -1.95
N VAL A 51 20.57 -4.54 -1.02
CA VAL A 51 20.50 -4.24 0.41
C VAL A 51 21.90 -4.03 0.99
N ASP A 52 22.87 -4.88 0.62
CA ASP A 52 24.27 -4.73 1.06
C ASP A 52 24.83 -3.36 0.62
N ALA A 53 24.61 -2.98 -0.64
CA ALA A 53 25.03 -1.66 -1.15
C ALA A 53 24.29 -0.49 -0.49
N CYS A 54 23.07 -0.68 0.00
CA CYS A 54 22.35 0.36 0.75
C CYS A 54 22.88 0.47 2.18
N LYS A 55 23.18 -0.67 2.82
CA LYS A 55 23.71 -0.72 4.19
C LYS A 55 25.11 -0.12 4.29
N SER A 56 25.92 -0.20 3.24
CA SER A 56 27.28 0.35 3.25
C SER A 56 27.37 1.88 3.46
N PHE A 57 26.25 2.60 3.36
CA PHE A 57 26.19 4.03 3.72
C PHE A 57 26.06 4.27 5.22
N ALA A 58 25.67 3.25 5.99
CA ALA A 58 25.36 3.37 7.40
C ALA A 58 26.59 3.06 8.27
N ALA A 59 26.83 3.87 9.31
CA ALA A 59 27.99 3.69 10.18
C ALA A 59 27.82 2.58 11.23
N ASP A 60 26.60 2.08 11.42
CA ASP A 60 26.26 1.00 12.37
C ASP A 60 26.35 -0.40 11.77
N VAL A 61 26.78 -0.53 10.51
CA VAL A 61 26.98 -1.83 9.85
C VAL A 61 28.45 -2.24 9.89
N ASP A 62 28.68 -3.54 10.10
CA ASP A 62 29.96 -4.18 9.83
C ASP A 62 30.11 -4.39 8.31
N LEU A 63 31.09 -3.73 7.68
CA LEU A 63 31.26 -3.77 6.22
C LEU A 63 31.77 -5.13 5.74
N GLU A 64 32.45 -5.87 6.61
CA GLU A 64 33.00 -7.21 6.38
C GLU A 64 31.91 -8.28 6.33
N ASP A 65 30.74 -8.00 6.90
CA ASP A 65 29.54 -8.83 6.80
C ASP A 65 28.80 -8.64 5.47
N LEU A 66 29.11 -7.59 4.70
CA LEU A 66 28.45 -7.30 3.42
C LEU A 66 29.11 -8.07 2.26
N GLY A 67 28.30 -8.58 1.33
CA GLY A 67 28.80 -9.31 0.16
C GLY A 67 29.29 -8.40 -0.98
N LEU A 68 30.17 -7.45 -0.67
CA LEU A 68 30.75 -6.44 -1.58
C LEU A 68 32.06 -6.91 -2.25
N ASN A 69 32.07 -8.16 -2.71
CA ASN A 69 33.26 -8.90 -3.18
C ASN A 69 34.07 -8.24 -4.32
N CYS A 70 33.52 -7.23 -5.00
CA CYS A 70 34.25 -6.47 -6.03
C CYS A 70 35.21 -5.43 -5.46
N PHE A 71 35.10 -5.08 -4.17
CA PHE A 71 35.96 -4.10 -3.49
C PHE A 71 37.00 -4.77 -2.59
N TRP A 72 36.63 -5.80 -1.83
CA TRP A 72 37.55 -6.58 -0.98
C TRP A 72 37.06 -8.02 -0.78
N LYS A 73 37.94 -8.88 -0.26
CA LYS A 73 37.63 -10.28 0.07
C LYS A 73 37.27 -10.41 1.55
N LYS A 74 36.46 -11.40 1.90
CA LYS A 74 36.22 -11.75 3.31
C LYS A 74 37.53 -12.22 3.97
N GLY A 75 37.85 -11.67 5.14
CA GLY A 75 39.13 -11.88 5.84
C GLY A 75 40.19 -10.79 5.58
N ASP A 76 39.93 -9.85 4.67
CA ASP A 76 40.67 -8.59 4.58
C ASP A 76 40.18 -7.66 5.73
N GLU A 77 40.50 -8.00 6.97
CA GLU A 77 40.14 -7.24 8.17
C GLU A 77 41.30 -6.31 8.60
N PRO A 78 41.05 -5.01 8.84
CA PRO A 78 39.77 -4.30 8.67
C PRO A 78 39.46 -3.97 7.20
N ALA A 79 38.17 -3.86 6.86
CA ALA A 79 37.72 -3.43 5.55
C ALA A 79 38.32 -2.06 5.18
N ASP A 80 38.95 -2.00 4.01
CA ASP A 80 39.51 -0.76 3.48
C ASP A 80 38.41 0.09 2.82
N VAL A 81 37.78 0.94 3.63
CA VAL A 81 36.71 1.86 3.22
C VAL A 81 37.13 2.76 2.04
N SER A 82 38.43 3.04 1.88
CA SER A 82 38.93 3.86 0.77
C SER A 82 38.71 3.22 -0.62
N LYS A 83 38.43 1.91 -0.66
CA LYS A 83 38.07 1.20 -1.90
C LYS A 83 36.61 1.45 -2.31
N LEU A 84 35.74 1.87 -1.38
CA LEU A 84 34.38 2.28 -1.73
C LEU A 84 34.37 3.69 -2.33
N PRO A 85 33.39 3.99 -3.20
CA PRO A 85 33.04 5.37 -3.50
C PRO A 85 32.64 6.09 -2.21
N GLY A 86 33.33 7.18 -1.85
CA GLY A 86 33.02 7.96 -0.65
C GLY A 86 31.68 8.69 -0.77
N TYR A 87 30.93 8.74 0.33
CA TYR A 87 29.71 9.54 0.44
C TYR A 87 30.02 10.95 0.96
N ASP A 88 29.48 11.98 0.29
CA ASP A 88 29.50 13.37 0.74
C ASP A 88 28.11 14.00 0.63
N SER A 89 27.57 14.43 1.77
CA SER A 89 26.27 15.11 1.89
C SER A 89 26.22 16.50 1.22
N GLY A 90 27.38 17.15 1.01
CA GLY A 90 27.48 18.53 0.55
C GLY A 90 27.20 18.76 -0.95
N ALA A 91 27.19 17.70 -1.76
CA ALA A 91 27.03 17.78 -3.21
C ALA A 91 25.56 17.74 -3.69
N VAL A 92 24.60 17.63 -2.77
CA VAL A 92 23.21 17.31 -3.12
C VAL A 92 22.40 18.56 -3.48
N CYS A 93 21.67 18.46 -4.60
CA CYS A 93 20.80 19.50 -5.18
C CYS A 93 20.08 20.36 -4.12
N THR A 94 20.35 21.67 -4.14
CA THR A 94 19.59 22.64 -3.36
C THR A 94 18.16 22.73 -3.89
N PHE A 95 17.20 22.92 -2.98
CA PHE A 95 15.82 23.18 -3.39
C PHE A 95 15.79 24.46 -4.26
N PRO A 96 15.20 24.43 -5.47
CA PRO A 96 15.29 25.54 -6.40
C PRO A 96 14.79 26.86 -5.79
N GLU A 97 15.61 27.91 -5.84
CA GLU A 97 15.27 29.20 -5.21
C GLU A 97 13.99 29.82 -5.78
N PHE A 98 13.74 29.69 -7.10
CA PHE A 98 12.53 30.22 -7.74
C PHE A 98 11.25 29.58 -7.18
N LEU A 99 11.29 28.29 -6.83
CA LEU A 99 10.16 27.62 -6.19
C LEU A 99 9.94 28.12 -4.76
N LYS A 100 11.00 28.48 -4.03
CA LYS A 100 10.85 29.06 -2.68
C LYS A 100 10.10 30.39 -2.74
N SER A 101 10.42 31.24 -3.73
CA SER A 101 9.71 32.51 -3.94
C SER A 101 8.26 32.30 -4.33
N GLU A 102 7.96 31.35 -5.23
CA GLU A 102 6.58 31.05 -5.64
C GLU A 102 5.73 30.48 -4.49
N ILE A 103 6.30 29.58 -3.69
CA ILE A 103 5.62 29.03 -2.51
C ILE A 103 5.33 30.15 -1.50
N LYS A 104 6.29 31.04 -1.25
CA LYS A 104 6.08 32.17 -0.33
C LYS A 104 4.98 33.11 -0.83
N SER A 105 5.01 33.45 -2.12
CA SER A 105 3.98 34.27 -2.78
C SER A 105 2.59 33.64 -2.70
N SER A 106 2.47 32.33 -2.95
CA SER A 106 1.17 31.64 -2.94
C SER A 106 0.57 31.54 -1.53
N VAL A 107 1.40 31.43 -0.49
CA VAL A 107 0.96 31.50 0.91
C VAL A 107 0.49 32.91 1.30
N GLU A 108 1.12 33.96 0.74
CA GLU A 108 0.73 35.36 0.98
C GLU A 108 -0.56 35.77 0.23
N GLN A 109 -0.91 35.09 -0.87
CA GLN A 109 -2.11 35.37 -1.71
C GLN A 109 -3.41 34.67 -1.28
N VAL A 110 -3.41 33.92 -0.16
CA VAL A 110 -4.59 33.18 0.34
C VAL A 110 -5.81 34.08 0.64
N ASN A 111 -5.67 35.41 0.63
CA ASN A 111 -6.70 36.37 1.01
C ASN A 111 -7.33 37.23 -0.12
N GLY A 112 -7.23 36.90 -1.40
CA GLY A 112 -8.02 37.67 -2.36
C GLY A 112 -7.78 37.44 -3.85
N ALA A 113 -8.38 36.38 -4.40
CA ALA A 113 -9.06 36.36 -5.70
C ALA A 113 -9.52 34.92 -6.00
N PRO A 114 -10.67 34.71 -6.66
CA PRO A 114 -11.01 33.39 -7.21
C PRO A 114 -9.91 32.97 -8.20
N VAL A 115 -9.42 31.73 -8.06
CA VAL A 115 -8.49 31.14 -9.05
C VAL A 115 -9.22 31.12 -10.40
N PRO A 116 -8.60 31.58 -11.51
CA PRO A 116 -9.22 31.47 -12.82
C PRO A 116 -9.56 30.02 -13.07
N VAL A 117 -10.85 29.76 -13.35
CA VAL A 117 -11.32 28.47 -13.84
C VAL A 117 -10.54 28.16 -15.11
N SER A 118 -9.63 27.20 -15.03
CA SER A 118 -8.98 26.70 -16.23
C SER A 118 -10.00 25.86 -17.00
N ASP A 119 -10.11 26.12 -18.30
CA ASP A 119 -10.95 25.34 -19.22
C ASP A 119 -10.42 23.90 -19.44
N ASP A 120 -9.32 23.54 -18.77
CA ASP A 120 -8.66 22.23 -18.85
C ASP A 120 -9.29 21.14 -17.97
N GLY A 121 -10.32 21.49 -17.18
CA GLY A 121 -11.05 20.53 -16.35
C GLY A 121 -10.37 20.19 -15.02
N TRP A 122 -9.32 20.89 -14.59
CA TRP A 122 -8.65 20.66 -13.29
C TRP A 122 -8.77 21.86 -12.34
N TYR A 123 -9.43 21.66 -11.19
CA TYR A 123 -9.73 22.71 -10.23
C TYR A 123 -8.96 22.50 -8.91
N ARG A 124 -8.45 23.58 -8.30
CA ARG A 124 -7.71 23.56 -7.03
C ARG A 124 -8.27 24.59 -6.03
N PRO A 125 -9.37 24.26 -5.33
CA PRO A 125 -9.93 25.15 -4.32
C PRO A 125 -8.95 25.36 -3.17
N LYS A 126 -8.92 26.59 -2.63
CA LYS A 126 -8.09 27.00 -1.49
C LYS A 126 -8.85 27.01 -0.16
N SER A 127 -10.17 26.76 -0.19
CA SER A 127 -11.04 26.71 0.99
C SER A 127 -12.22 25.77 0.76
N ILE A 128 -12.86 25.34 1.86
CA ILE A 128 -14.11 24.56 1.77
C ILE A 128 -15.23 25.37 1.08
N ASP A 129 -15.28 26.69 1.29
CA ASP A 129 -16.29 27.55 0.68
C ASP A 129 -16.11 27.71 -0.83
N GLU A 130 -14.87 27.72 -1.32
CA GLU A 130 -14.60 27.68 -2.76
C GLU A 130 -15.00 26.36 -3.39
N LEU A 131 -14.69 25.24 -2.72
CA LEU A 131 -15.12 23.91 -3.15
C LEU A 131 -16.66 23.81 -3.24
N HIS A 132 -17.39 24.37 -2.28
CA HIS A 132 -18.85 24.43 -2.33
C HIS A 132 -19.37 25.27 -3.49
N ARG A 133 -18.77 26.44 -3.76
CA ARG A 133 -19.13 27.27 -4.90
C ARG A 133 -18.91 26.55 -6.23
N LEU A 134 -17.85 25.75 -6.35
CA LEU A 134 -17.63 24.90 -7.53
C LEU A 134 -18.77 23.90 -7.71
N PHE A 135 -19.16 23.17 -6.65
CA PHE A 135 -20.26 22.21 -6.73
C PHE A 135 -21.64 22.82 -7.01
N GLN A 136 -21.82 24.13 -6.75
CA GLN A 136 -23.07 24.85 -7.02
C GLN A 136 -23.10 25.52 -8.39
N SER A 137 -21.98 25.54 -9.12
CA SER A 137 -21.94 26.14 -10.46
C SER A 137 -22.54 25.20 -11.51
N GLU A 138 -23.27 25.76 -12.47
CA GLU A 138 -23.91 25.01 -13.58
C GLU A 138 -22.92 24.14 -14.36
N SER A 139 -21.64 24.49 -14.31
CA SER A 139 -20.53 23.76 -14.90
C SER A 139 -20.36 22.33 -14.36
N PHE A 140 -21.01 21.92 -13.25
CA PHE A 140 -20.82 20.61 -12.60
C PHE A 140 -22.09 19.74 -12.50
N ASP A 141 -23.20 20.15 -13.15
CA ASP A 141 -24.47 19.41 -13.05
C ASP A 141 -24.65 18.30 -14.10
N GLU A 142 -23.99 18.39 -15.27
CA GLU A 142 -24.00 17.35 -16.32
C GLU A 142 -22.67 16.58 -16.46
N ASN A 143 -21.62 17.03 -15.76
CA ASN A 143 -20.25 16.52 -15.92
C ASN A 143 -19.88 15.47 -14.87
N SER A 144 -19.10 14.47 -15.27
CA SER A 144 -18.51 13.50 -14.35
C SER A 144 -17.37 14.14 -13.55
N VAL A 145 -17.53 14.23 -12.22
CA VAL A 145 -16.59 14.91 -11.32
C VAL A 145 -15.83 13.91 -10.46
N LYS A 146 -14.51 14.07 -10.37
CA LYS A 146 -13.66 13.31 -9.46
C LYS A 146 -12.91 14.20 -8.48
N ILE A 147 -13.20 14.03 -7.19
CA ILE A 147 -12.38 14.60 -6.11
C ILE A 147 -11.08 13.80 -6.01
N VAL A 148 -9.95 14.51 -6.01
CA VAL A 148 -8.61 13.95 -5.94
C VAL A 148 -7.84 14.66 -4.82
N ALA A 149 -6.97 13.92 -4.14
CA ALA A 149 -5.89 14.52 -3.34
C ALA A 149 -4.54 14.08 -3.89
N SER A 150 -4.34 12.77 -3.99
CA SER A 150 -3.07 12.17 -4.41
C SER A 150 -3.22 11.09 -5.48
N ASN A 151 -4.47 10.83 -5.90
CA ASN A 151 -4.89 9.84 -6.90
C ASN A 151 -4.32 8.41 -6.75
N THR A 152 -3.72 8.03 -5.62
CA THR A 152 -3.16 6.67 -5.43
C THR A 152 -4.22 5.57 -5.49
N GLY A 153 -5.50 5.91 -5.26
CA GLY A 153 -6.63 5.00 -5.41
C GLY A 153 -6.84 4.50 -6.84
N SER A 154 -6.44 5.26 -7.86
CA SER A 154 -6.55 4.83 -9.28
C SER A 154 -5.63 3.65 -9.61
N GLY A 155 -4.56 3.46 -8.83
CA GLY A 155 -3.70 2.29 -8.91
C GLY A 155 -4.33 1.01 -8.35
N VAL A 156 -5.37 1.13 -7.52
CA VAL A 156 -6.14 0.00 -6.96
C VAL A 156 -7.38 -0.25 -7.80
N TYR A 157 -8.22 0.77 -7.95
CA TYR A 157 -9.39 0.76 -8.80
C TYR A 157 -9.13 1.69 -9.97
N LYS A 158 -8.78 1.10 -11.12
CA LYS A 158 -8.61 1.85 -12.35
C LYS A 158 -9.92 2.57 -12.68
N ASP A 159 -9.81 3.86 -13.01
CA ASP A 159 -10.97 4.62 -13.48
C ASP A 159 -11.58 3.91 -14.70
N GLN A 160 -12.91 3.82 -14.72
CA GLN A 160 -13.64 3.16 -15.81
C GLN A 160 -13.80 4.07 -17.03
N ASP A 161 -13.78 5.39 -16.81
CA ASP A 161 -13.77 6.40 -17.85
C ASP A 161 -12.89 7.60 -17.47
N LEU A 162 -12.57 8.46 -18.44
CA LEU A 162 -12.08 9.81 -18.17
C LEU A 162 -13.18 10.62 -17.50
N HIS A 163 -12.81 11.38 -16.47
CA HIS A 163 -13.71 12.36 -15.89
C HIS A 163 -13.59 13.69 -16.63
N ASP A 164 -14.73 14.36 -16.81
CA ASP A 164 -14.77 15.70 -17.41
C ASP A 164 -14.05 16.71 -16.52
N LYS A 165 -14.14 16.51 -15.21
CA LYS A 165 -13.63 17.44 -14.20
C LYS A 165 -12.95 16.75 -13.03
N TYR A 166 -11.81 17.29 -12.62
CA TYR A 166 -11.05 16.88 -11.46
C TYR A 166 -10.97 18.03 -10.47
N ILE A 167 -11.18 17.74 -9.18
CA ILE A 167 -11.05 18.72 -8.11
C ILE A 167 -9.98 18.23 -7.13
N ASP A 168 -8.86 18.92 -7.10
CA ASP A 168 -7.73 18.64 -6.21
C ASP A 168 -7.87 19.41 -4.90
N ILE A 169 -8.16 18.67 -3.83
CA ILE A 169 -8.45 19.21 -2.50
C ILE A 169 -7.22 19.32 -1.60
N LYS A 170 -6.02 19.02 -2.12
CA LYS A 170 -4.79 18.96 -1.30
C LYS A 170 -4.36 20.31 -0.72
N GLU A 171 -4.76 21.39 -1.36
CA GLU A 171 -4.40 22.76 -0.96
C GLU A 171 -5.41 23.41 -0.02
N VAL A 172 -6.49 22.70 0.37
CA VAL A 172 -7.48 23.17 1.34
C VAL A 172 -6.92 22.99 2.77
N PRO A 173 -6.55 24.09 3.47
CA PRO A 173 -5.86 23.98 4.77
C PRO A 173 -6.67 23.25 5.84
N GLU A 174 -7.99 23.42 5.84
CA GLU A 174 -8.92 22.80 6.79
C GLU A 174 -8.88 21.26 6.73
N LEU A 175 -8.51 20.69 5.58
CA LEU A 175 -8.41 19.24 5.39
C LEU A 175 -7.03 18.68 5.77
N SER A 176 -6.05 19.55 6.09
CA SER A 176 -4.67 19.18 6.45
C SER A 176 -4.40 19.27 7.96
N VAL A 177 -5.42 19.60 8.76
CA VAL A 177 -5.30 19.86 10.19
C VAL A 177 -4.82 18.62 10.96
N ILE A 178 -3.96 18.83 11.95
CA ILE A 178 -3.54 17.79 12.91
C ILE A 178 -3.65 18.39 14.31
N ASN A 179 -4.65 17.97 15.08
CA ASN A 179 -4.86 18.44 16.44
C ASN A 179 -4.67 17.29 17.44
N ARG A 180 -3.78 17.48 18.42
CA ARG A 180 -3.63 16.58 19.57
C ARG A 180 -4.33 17.20 20.77
N SER A 181 -5.15 16.41 21.46
CA SER A 181 -5.84 16.81 22.69
C SER A 181 -5.79 15.69 23.73
N ASN A 182 -6.18 15.98 24.96
CA ASN A 182 -6.36 14.96 25.99
C ASN A 182 -7.47 13.93 25.67
N LYS A 183 -8.37 14.25 24.73
CA LYS A 183 -9.45 13.36 24.29
C LYS A 183 -9.02 12.41 23.17
N GLY A 184 -7.94 12.71 22.46
CA GLY A 184 -7.54 11.98 21.26
C GLY A 184 -6.85 12.86 20.21
N VAL A 185 -6.69 12.29 19.02
CA VAL A 185 -6.03 12.91 17.87
C VAL A 185 -7.04 13.12 16.76
N GLU A 186 -7.14 14.34 16.25
CA GLU A 186 -7.87 14.68 15.04
C GLU A 186 -6.90 14.82 13.86
N LEU A 187 -7.22 14.13 12.76
CA LEU A 187 -6.49 14.17 11.50
C LEU A 187 -7.42 14.66 10.39
N GLY A 188 -7.01 15.68 9.65
CA GLY A 188 -7.69 16.11 8.44
C GLY A 188 -7.62 15.04 7.34
N SER A 189 -8.60 15.04 6.43
CA SER A 189 -8.74 13.98 5.44
C SER A 189 -7.61 13.90 4.41
N VAL A 190 -6.87 14.99 4.15
CA VAL A 190 -5.72 14.98 3.22
C VAL A 190 -4.38 14.69 3.90
N VAL A 191 -4.37 14.45 5.22
CA VAL A 191 -3.18 14.00 5.93
C VAL A 191 -2.70 12.68 5.33
N SER A 192 -1.41 12.62 4.98
CA SER A 192 -0.81 11.41 4.41
C SER A 192 -0.74 10.28 5.43
N ILE A 193 -0.80 9.04 4.97
CA ILE A 193 -0.70 7.86 5.85
C ILE A 193 0.63 7.89 6.61
N SER A 194 1.74 8.27 5.95
CA SER A 194 3.04 8.42 6.63
C SER A 194 3.02 9.46 7.74
N LYS A 195 2.34 10.59 7.56
CA LYS A 195 2.24 11.62 8.61
C LYS A 195 1.31 11.15 9.74
N ALA A 196 0.24 10.43 9.42
CA ALA A 196 -0.62 9.80 10.43
C ALA A 196 0.17 8.78 11.29
N ILE A 197 1.02 7.95 10.68
CA ILE A 197 1.92 7.03 11.39
C ILE A 197 2.82 7.82 12.36
N GLU A 198 3.53 8.84 11.87
CA GLU A 198 4.40 9.67 12.71
C GLU A 198 3.64 10.29 13.89
N VAL A 199 2.43 10.81 13.65
CA VAL A 199 1.62 11.44 14.69
C VAL A 199 1.17 10.45 15.76
N LEU A 200 0.88 9.21 15.37
CA LEU A 200 0.38 8.16 16.27
C LEU A 200 1.51 7.38 16.96
N SER A 201 2.71 7.32 16.37
CA SER A 201 3.88 6.66 16.96
C SER A 201 4.35 7.31 18.26
N ASP A 202 4.09 8.60 18.47
CA ASP A 202 4.41 9.31 19.73
C ASP A 202 3.27 9.21 20.78
N GLY A 203 2.41 8.21 20.65
CA GLY A 203 1.13 8.11 21.33
C GLY A 203 1.08 7.19 22.55
N ASN A 204 -0.12 6.73 22.89
CA ASN A 204 -0.32 5.63 23.85
C ASN A 204 -0.16 4.28 23.14
N VAL A 205 -0.27 3.18 23.91
CA VAL A 205 -0.18 1.81 23.39
C VAL A 205 -1.13 1.54 22.21
N VAL A 206 -2.35 2.09 22.23
CA VAL A 206 -3.32 1.95 21.13
C VAL A 206 -2.82 2.66 19.87
N PHE A 207 -2.35 3.90 19.98
CA PHE A 207 -1.83 4.67 18.85
C PHE A 207 -0.56 4.05 18.27
N GLU A 208 0.35 3.54 19.12
CA GLU A 208 1.56 2.81 18.69
C GLU A 208 1.17 1.57 17.88
N LYS A 209 0.23 0.75 18.37
CA LYS A 209 -0.27 -0.43 17.66
C LYS A 209 -0.95 -0.09 16.32
N ILE A 210 -1.70 1.03 16.27
CA ILE A 210 -2.27 1.54 15.01
C ILE A 210 -1.14 1.93 14.05
N ALA A 211 -0.15 2.69 14.50
CA ALA A 211 0.98 3.12 13.69
C ALA A 211 1.77 1.93 13.13
N ASP A 212 2.04 0.92 13.96
CA ASP A 212 2.70 -0.33 13.56
C ASP A 212 1.91 -1.11 12.51
N HIS A 213 0.58 -1.13 12.63
CA HIS A 213 -0.26 -1.76 11.62
C HIS A 213 -0.26 -0.97 10.30
N LEU A 214 -0.36 0.36 10.37
CA LEU A 214 -0.31 1.26 9.21
C LEU A 214 1.03 1.18 8.48
N ASN A 215 2.14 0.89 9.17
CA ASN A 215 3.45 0.64 8.54
C ASN A 215 3.45 -0.55 7.57
N LYS A 216 2.51 -1.49 7.73
CA LYS A 216 2.32 -2.66 6.85
C LYS A 216 1.44 -2.35 5.63
N VAL A 217 0.85 -1.15 5.55
CA VAL A 217 -0.03 -0.72 4.46
C VAL A 217 0.79 -0.17 3.31
N ALA A 218 0.66 -0.79 2.14
CA ALA A 218 1.37 -0.41 0.91
C ALA A 218 2.89 -0.24 1.10
N SER A 219 3.55 0.46 0.17
CA SER A 219 4.96 0.85 0.30
C SER A 219 5.09 2.26 0.90
N PRO A 220 6.27 2.64 1.43
CA PRO A 220 6.52 4.01 1.90
C PRO A 220 6.21 5.08 0.84
N PHE A 221 6.45 4.81 -0.45
CA PHE A 221 6.16 5.76 -1.54
C PHE A 221 4.67 6.07 -1.66
N VAL A 222 3.84 5.02 -1.55
CA VAL A 222 2.39 5.18 -1.54
C VAL A 222 1.97 5.91 -0.28
N ARG A 223 2.44 5.52 0.90
CA ARG A 223 2.04 6.15 2.18
C ARG A 223 2.42 7.62 2.31
N ASN A 224 3.52 8.04 1.69
CA ASN A 224 3.95 9.44 1.68
C ASN A 224 2.98 10.37 0.94
N THR A 225 2.17 9.81 0.03
CA THR A 225 1.27 10.59 -0.84
C THR A 225 -0.20 10.26 -0.56
N ALA A 226 -0.55 8.97 -0.44
CA ALA A 226 -1.88 8.50 -0.12
C ALA A 226 -2.39 9.09 1.19
N THR A 227 -3.65 9.50 1.21
CA THR A 227 -4.27 10.16 2.36
C THR A 227 -5.11 9.19 3.17
N ILE A 228 -5.21 9.43 4.48
CA ILE A 228 -6.04 8.62 5.37
C ILE A 228 -7.53 8.73 4.98
N GLY A 229 -7.99 9.93 4.60
CA GLY A 229 -9.36 10.16 4.18
C GLY A 229 -9.70 9.50 2.84
N GLY A 230 -8.77 9.52 1.89
CA GLY A 230 -8.94 8.83 0.61
C GLY A 230 -9.12 7.32 0.80
N ASN A 231 -8.38 6.73 1.74
CA ASN A 231 -8.51 5.32 2.09
C ASN A 231 -9.89 4.98 2.70
N ILE A 232 -10.38 5.81 3.63
CA ILE A 232 -11.70 5.63 4.26
C ILE A 232 -12.83 5.77 3.23
N ILE A 233 -12.76 6.78 2.36
CA ILE A 233 -13.74 6.98 1.28
C ILE A 233 -13.72 5.81 0.29
N MET A 234 -12.53 5.28 -0.06
CA MET A 234 -12.43 4.09 -0.90
C MET A 234 -13.06 2.86 -0.24
N ALA A 235 -12.88 2.68 1.07
CA ALA A 235 -13.51 1.57 1.79
C ALA A 235 -15.04 1.67 1.71
N GLN A 236 -15.60 2.86 1.95
CA GLN A 236 -17.05 3.06 1.97
C GLN A 236 -17.68 3.04 0.57
N ARG A 237 -17.04 3.63 -0.45
CA ARG A 237 -17.62 3.75 -1.80
C ARG A 237 -17.30 2.58 -2.73
N LEU A 238 -16.13 1.96 -2.58
CA LEU A 238 -15.57 0.99 -3.54
C LEU A 238 -15.29 -0.38 -2.91
N GLN A 239 -15.82 -0.63 -1.71
CA GLN A 239 -15.65 -1.91 -0.99
C GLN A 239 -14.17 -2.29 -0.81
N PHE A 240 -13.33 -1.28 -0.53
CA PHE A 240 -11.89 -1.51 -0.42
C PHE A 240 -11.53 -2.28 0.85
N PRO A 241 -10.82 -3.43 0.77
CA PRO A 241 -10.38 -4.20 1.92
C PRO A 241 -9.26 -3.46 2.67
N SER A 242 -9.65 -2.49 3.49
CA SER A 242 -8.75 -1.55 4.14
C SER A 242 -8.25 -2.04 5.49
N ASP A 243 -6.93 -2.12 5.65
CA ASP A 243 -6.27 -2.28 6.95
C ASP A 243 -6.50 -1.07 7.87
N ILE A 244 -6.55 0.15 7.30
CA ILE A 244 -6.70 1.40 8.07
C ILE A 244 -8.09 1.47 8.70
N VAL A 245 -9.14 1.21 7.92
CA VAL A 245 -10.52 1.25 8.42
C VAL A 245 -10.72 0.22 9.53
N THR A 246 -10.20 -1.00 9.36
CA THR A 246 -10.31 -2.06 10.37
C THR A 246 -9.72 -1.63 11.73
N VAL A 247 -8.51 -1.08 11.74
CA VAL A 247 -7.88 -0.66 13.01
C VAL A 247 -8.54 0.58 13.62
N LEU A 248 -8.96 1.53 12.79
CA LEU A 248 -9.63 2.75 13.26
C LEU A 248 -11.02 2.45 13.83
N LEU A 249 -11.74 1.50 13.22
CA LEU A 249 -13.05 1.07 13.69
C LEU A 249 -12.95 0.45 15.09
N ALA A 250 -11.96 -0.41 15.32
CA ALA A 250 -11.71 -1.01 16.62
C ALA A 250 -11.30 0.01 17.68
N ALA A 251 -10.60 1.07 17.27
CA ALA A 251 -10.18 2.17 18.14
C ALA A 251 -11.35 3.12 18.53
N GLY A 252 -12.56 2.92 18.01
CA GLY A 252 -13.71 3.79 18.30
C GLY A 252 -13.66 5.14 17.58
N THR A 253 -13.07 5.17 16.39
CA THR A 253 -12.89 6.40 15.59
C THR A 253 -14.24 6.99 15.16
N THR A 254 -14.31 8.32 15.12
CA THR A 254 -15.41 9.08 14.52
C THR A 254 -14.92 9.86 13.30
N VAL A 255 -15.81 10.12 12.36
CA VAL A 255 -15.54 10.87 11.14
C VAL A 255 -16.50 12.05 11.00
N THR A 256 -15.97 13.18 10.55
CA THR A 256 -16.79 14.36 10.23
C THR A 256 -16.89 14.48 8.72
N ILE A 257 -18.11 14.40 8.20
CA ILE A 257 -18.40 14.58 6.77
C ILE A 257 -19.21 15.85 6.53
N GLN A 258 -19.07 16.39 5.33
CA GLN A 258 -19.86 17.49 4.80
C GLN A 258 -20.68 16.95 3.62
N VAL A 259 -21.99 16.98 3.77
CA VAL A 259 -22.96 16.64 2.72
C VAL A 259 -23.73 17.91 2.39
N VAL A 260 -23.53 18.46 1.19
CA VAL A 260 -24.07 19.76 0.78
C VAL A 260 -23.69 20.83 1.83
N SER A 261 -24.64 21.49 2.48
CA SER A 261 -24.39 22.53 3.49
C SER A 261 -24.41 22.01 4.93
N LYS A 262 -24.50 20.69 5.15
CA LYS A 262 -24.66 20.10 6.48
C LYS A 262 -23.42 19.31 6.88
N ARG A 263 -22.92 19.56 8.09
CA ARG A 263 -21.86 18.78 8.73
C ARG A 263 -22.47 17.70 9.60
N LEU A 264 -21.97 16.47 9.47
CA LEU A 264 -22.38 15.32 10.26
C LEU A 264 -21.14 14.70 10.89
N CYS A 265 -21.21 14.44 12.19
CA CYS A 265 -20.22 13.65 12.91
C CYS A 265 -20.83 12.28 13.17
N LEU A 266 -20.17 11.23 12.70
CA LEU A 266 -20.64 9.85 12.74
C LEU A 266 -19.56 8.98 13.36
N THR A 267 -19.95 7.91 14.04
CA THR A 267 -19.00 6.81 14.28
C THR A 267 -18.55 6.23 12.94
N LEU A 268 -17.34 5.68 12.90
CA LEU A 268 -16.86 5.03 11.68
C LEU A 268 -17.75 3.85 11.29
N GLU A 269 -18.38 3.17 12.26
CA GLU A 269 -19.36 2.12 12.02
C GLU A 269 -20.61 2.64 11.27
N GLU A 270 -21.24 3.70 11.79
CA GLU A 270 -22.40 4.33 11.14
C GLU A 270 -22.07 4.82 9.74
N PHE A 271 -20.87 5.40 9.55
CA PHE A 271 -20.43 5.88 8.25
C PHE A 271 -20.28 4.75 7.22
N LEU A 272 -19.73 3.60 7.62
CA LEU A 272 -19.57 2.43 6.74
C LEU A 272 -20.90 1.75 6.42
N GLN A 273 -21.89 1.82 7.31
CA GLN A 273 -23.22 1.23 7.09
C GLN A 273 -24.14 2.09 6.22
N GLN A 274 -23.79 3.35 5.98
CA GLN A 274 -24.54 4.22 5.07
C GLN A 274 -24.40 3.77 3.61
N PRO A 275 -25.39 4.08 2.76
CA PRO A 275 -25.26 3.90 1.31
C PRO A 275 -23.99 4.58 0.77
N PRO A 276 -23.37 4.05 -0.30
CA PRO A 276 -22.17 4.63 -0.90
C PRO A 276 -22.29 6.14 -1.08
N CYS A 277 -21.30 6.88 -0.56
CA CYS A 277 -21.28 8.33 -0.64
C CYS A 277 -21.35 8.79 -2.09
N ASP A 278 -22.10 9.86 -2.33
CA ASP A 278 -22.13 10.52 -3.62
C ASP A 278 -20.76 11.17 -3.96
N SER A 279 -20.60 11.63 -5.20
CA SER A 279 -19.37 12.26 -5.67
C SER A 279 -19.10 13.64 -5.05
N ARG A 280 -20.07 14.23 -4.33
CA ARG A 280 -20.01 15.57 -3.73
C ARG A 280 -19.80 15.52 -2.20
N THR A 281 -19.87 14.34 -1.59
CA THR A 281 -19.64 14.13 -0.16
C THR A 281 -18.16 14.28 0.17
N LEU A 282 -17.86 15.15 1.12
CA LEU A 282 -16.50 15.45 1.55
C LEU A 282 -16.25 14.94 2.97
N LEU A 283 -15.25 14.08 3.13
CA LEU A 283 -14.70 13.76 4.44
C LEU A 283 -13.78 14.90 4.89
N LEU A 284 -14.08 15.50 6.04
CA LEU A 284 -13.34 16.63 6.60
C LEU A 284 -12.21 16.16 7.52
N SER A 285 -12.57 15.43 8.57
CA SER A 285 -11.64 14.99 9.62
C SER A 285 -11.99 13.62 10.18
N ILE A 286 -10.97 13.00 10.78
CA ILE A 286 -10.97 11.69 11.42
C ILE A 286 -10.50 11.91 12.86
N PHE A 287 -11.33 11.56 13.84
CA PHE A 287 -10.98 11.69 15.25
C PHE A 287 -10.80 10.32 15.90
N ILE A 288 -9.58 10.04 16.36
CA ILE A 288 -9.18 8.80 17.02
C ILE A 288 -9.12 9.07 18.52
N PRO A 289 -9.98 8.44 19.34
CA PRO A 289 -10.05 8.73 20.77
C PRO A 289 -8.84 8.20 21.53
N TYR A 290 -8.54 8.88 22.63
CA TYR A 290 -7.52 8.44 23.59
C TYR A 290 -8.07 7.31 24.47
N TRP A 291 -7.21 6.32 24.73
CA TRP A 291 -7.49 5.19 25.62
C TRP A 291 -6.46 5.14 26.75
N SER A 292 -6.89 5.02 28.00
CA SER A 292 -5.97 4.84 29.13
C SER A 292 -5.24 3.50 29.03
N SER A 293 -3.97 3.43 29.42
CA SER A 293 -3.23 2.16 29.41
C SER A 293 -3.74 1.16 30.45
N ASP A 294 -4.39 1.64 31.52
CA ASP A 294 -4.88 0.79 32.59
C ASP A 294 -6.08 -0.04 32.11
N GLY A 295 -5.92 -1.37 32.14
CA GLY A 295 -6.97 -2.32 31.79
C GLY A 295 -7.36 -2.33 30.31
N ILE A 296 -6.57 -1.74 29.40
CA ILE A 296 -6.84 -1.76 27.96
C ILE A 296 -5.82 -2.65 27.24
N THR A 297 -6.34 -3.62 26.49
CA THR A 297 -5.56 -4.43 25.54
C THR A 297 -6.03 -4.12 24.13
N PHE A 298 -5.11 -3.73 23.26
CA PHE A 298 -5.39 -3.49 21.85
C PHE A 298 -4.43 -4.27 20.96
N GLU A 299 -4.95 -5.24 20.22
CA GLU A 299 -4.17 -6.10 19.34
C GLU A 299 -4.69 -6.06 17.91
N THR A 300 -3.77 -6.14 16.96
CA THR A 300 -4.10 -6.12 15.54
C THR A 300 -3.50 -7.32 14.82
N PHE A 301 -4.26 -7.89 13.89
CA PHE A 301 -3.91 -9.10 13.17
C PHE A 301 -4.04 -8.89 11.67
N ARG A 302 -3.17 -9.55 10.91
CA ARG A 302 -3.15 -9.43 9.46
C ARG A 302 -2.55 -10.68 8.83
N ALA A 303 -3.30 -11.31 7.94
CA ALA A 303 -2.81 -12.38 7.07
C ALA A 303 -2.85 -11.88 5.62
N ALA A 304 -1.72 -11.92 4.94
CA ALA A 304 -1.58 -11.47 3.56
C ALA A 304 -0.56 -12.35 2.81
N PRO A 305 -0.60 -12.39 1.46
CA PRO A 305 0.44 -13.07 0.67
C PRO A 305 1.85 -12.56 0.98
N ARG A 306 1.97 -11.29 1.38
CA ARG A 306 3.20 -10.64 1.86
C ARG A 306 2.93 -9.99 3.22
N PRO A 307 3.26 -10.67 4.34
CA PRO A 307 2.90 -10.22 5.69
C PRO A 307 3.47 -8.84 6.06
N LEU A 308 4.67 -8.53 5.58
CA LEU A 308 5.38 -7.26 5.85
C LEU A 308 4.93 -6.09 4.97
N GLY A 309 3.89 -6.27 4.14
CA GLY A 309 3.25 -5.18 3.41
C GLY A 309 3.25 -5.30 1.89
N ASN A 310 2.84 -4.22 1.24
CA ASN A 310 2.67 -4.12 -0.21
C ASN A 310 1.80 -5.25 -0.82
N ALA A 311 0.84 -5.77 -0.07
CA ALA A 311 -0.17 -6.74 -0.51
C ALA A 311 -1.48 -6.48 0.25
N VAL A 312 -2.61 -6.74 -0.40
CA VAL A 312 -3.93 -6.74 0.24
C VAL A 312 -4.04 -7.97 1.15
N ALA A 313 -4.67 -7.80 2.31
CA ALA A 313 -4.87 -8.88 3.27
C ALA A 313 -5.96 -9.87 2.81
N TYR A 314 -5.80 -11.14 3.16
CA TYR A 314 -6.87 -12.14 3.12
C TYR A 314 -7.88 -11.90 4.25
N VAL A 315 -7.39 -11.54 5.43
CA VAL A 315 -8.19 -11.10 6.57
C VAL A 315 -7.31 -10.15 7.39
N ASN A 316 -7.90 -9.06 7.86
CA ASN A 316 -7.31 -8.22 8.89
C ASN A 316 -8.31 -8.08 10.05
N SER A 317 -7.80 -7.80 11.24
CA SER A 317 -8.63 -7.65 12.43
C SER A 317 -7.96 -6.72 13.43
N ALA A 318 -8.77 -6.09 14.26
CA ALA A 318 -8.31 -5.27 15.36
C ALA A 318 -9.27 -5.43 16.52
N PHE A 319 -8.73 -5.75 17.69
CA PHE A 319 -9.49 -6.09 18.88
C PHE A 319 -9.08 -5.19 20.02
N LEU A 320 -10.07 -4.57 20.64
CA LEU A 320 -9.93 -3.78 21.86
C LEU A 320 -10.67 -4.52 22.97
N ALA A 321 -10.02 -4.75 24.10
CA ALA A 321 -10.67 -5.25 25.31
C ALA A 321 -10.37 -4.31 26.47
N ARG A 322 -11.41 -4.04 27.25
CA ARG A 322 -11.28 -3.47 28.60
C ARG A 322 -11.42 -4.60 29.60
N THR A 323 -10.38 -4.83 30.39
CA THR A 323 -10.36 -5.88 31.40
C THR A 323 -10.11 -5.31 32.78
N SER A 324 -10.71 -5.94 33.78
CA SER A 324 -10.35 -5.77 35.17
C SER A 324 -9.90 -7.10 35.76
N VAL A 325 -9.01 -7.03 36.75
CA VAL A 325 -8.54 -8.21 37.47
C VAL A 325 -9.50 -8.44 38.63
N ASP A 326 -10.12 -9.60 38.68
CA ASP A 326 -10.91 -9.99 39.85
C ASP A 326 -9.96 -10.15 41.06
N ALA A 327 -10.21 -9.38 42.12
CA ALA A 327 -9.43 -9.39 43.34
C ALA A 327 -9.46 -10.75 44.06
N ALA A 328 -10.49 -11.57 43.82
CA ALA A 328 -10.66 -12.88 44.44
C ALA A 328 -9.96 -14.02 43.68
N SER A 329 -10.06 -14.06 42.34
CA SER A 329 -9.54 -15.16 41.53
C SER A 329 -8.26 -14.84 40.76
N ARG A 330 -7.88 -13.56 40.66
CA ARG A 330 -6.85 -13.03 39.75
C ARG A 330 -7.14 -13.25 38.26
N ASP A 331 -8.35 -13.69 37.92
CA ASP A 331 -8.71 -13.86 36.53
C ASP A 331 -9.09 -12.51 35.88
N HIS A 332 -8.88 -12.42 34.57
CA HIS A 332 -9.26 -11.24 33.80
C HIS A 332 -10.74 -11.31 33.43
N LEU A 333 -11.52 -10.41 34.02
CA LEU A 333 -12.90 -10.16 33.66
C LEU A 333 -12.93 -9.22 32.46
N ILE A 334 -13.65 -9.60 31.41
CA ILE A 334 -13.90 -8.74 30.25
C ILE A 334 -15.04 -7.78 30.59
N GLU A 335 -14.76 -6.49 30.73
CA GLU A 335 -15.78 -5.45 30.97
C GLU A 335 -16.47 -5.03 29.67
N ASP A 336 -15.69 -4.90 28.60
CA ASP A 336 -16.17 -4.50 27.28
C ASP A 336 -15.16 -4.91 26.19
N THR A 337 -15.64 -5.17 24.99
CA THR A 337 -14.79 -5.50 23.84
C THR A 337 -15.31 -4.91 22.55
N CYS A 338 -14.39 -4.52 21.67
CA CYS A 338 -14.67 -4.22 20.27
C CYS A 338 -13.86 -5.18 19.41
N LEU A 339 -14.55 -6.05 18.67
CA LEU A 339 -13.95 -7.12 17.87
C LEU A 339 -14.21 -6.87 16.38
N VAL A 340 -13.26 -6.22 15.71
CA VAL A 340 -13.42 -5.84 14.31
C VAL A 340 -12.72 -6.81 13.37
N PHE A 341 -13.43 -7.21 12.31
CA PHE A 341 -12.91 -8.03 11.21
C PHE A 341 -13.08 -7.27 9.89
N GLY A 342 -12.05 -7.26 9.06
CA GLY A 342 -12.07 -6.69 7.73
C GLY A 342 -11.39 -7.59 6.69
N ALA A 343 -11.52 -7.21 5.43
CA ALA A 343 -10.98 -7.92 4.27
C ALA A 343 -11.41 -9.39 4.12
N TYR A 344 -12.40 -9.89 4.88
CA TYR A 344 -12.77 -11.31 4.91
C TYR A 344 -13.73 -11.74 3.78
N GLY A 345 -13.93 -10.91 2.76
CA GLY A 345 -14.79 -11.20 1.60
C GLY A 345 -16.14 -10.49 1.61
N THR A 346 -16.24 -9.33 2.25
CA THR A 346 -17.45 -8.51 2.33
C THR A 346 -17.12 -7.05 2.01
N ASP A 347 -18.17 -6.25 1.85
CA ASP A 347 -18.11 -4.85 1.44
C ASP A 347 -17.24 -4.00 2.38
N HIS A 348 -17.46 -4.10 3.69
CA HIS A 348 -16.78 -3.28 4.70
C HIS A 348 -16.34 -4.11 5.91
N ALA A 349 -15.45 -3.52 6.72
CA ALA A 349 -15.12 -4.07 8.02
C ALA A 349 -16.33 -4.03 8.96
N ILE A 350 -16.51 -5.07 9.78
CA ILE A 350 -17.63 -5.19 10.71
C ILE A 350 -17.15 -5.45 12.12
N ARG A 351 -18.01 -5.11 13.08
CA ARG A 351 -17.90 -5.60 14.45
C ARG A 351 -18.61 -6.94 14.60
N ALA A 352 -18.00 -7.83 15.38
CA ALA A 352 -18.62 -9.08 15.77
C ALA A 352 -19.49 -8.88 17.02
N SER A 353 -20.48 -8.00 16.96
CA SER A 353 -21.27 -7.56 18.14
C SER A 353 -21.89 -8.71 18.93
N LYS A 354 -22.35 -9.77 18.26
CA LYS A 354 -22.86 -10.99 18.95
C LYS A 354 -21.81 -11.67 19.83
N VAL A 355 -20.54 -11.64 19.40
CA VAL A 355 -19.41 -12.19 20.16
C VAL A 355 -19.05 -11.22 21.28
N GLU A 356 -19.02 -9.91 21.01
CA GLU A 356 -18.78 -8.86 22.00
C GLU A 356 -19.79 -8.95 23.17
N ASP A 357 -21.08 -8.99 22.85
CA ASP A 357 -22.17 -9.13 23.83
C ASP A 357 -22.05 -10.42 24.65
N TYR A 358 -21.62 -11.51 24.03
CA TYR A 358 -21.40 -12.78 24.72
C TYR A 358 -20.22 -12.72 25.69
N LEU A 359 -19.14 -12.02 25.34
CA LEU A 359 -17.91 -11.94 26.15
C LEU A 359 -18.04 -10.95 27.31
N LYS A 360 -18.93 -9.96 27.18
CA LYS A 360 -19.15 -8.94 28.20
C LYS A 360 -19.51 -9.54 29.56
N GLY A 361 -18.77 -9.16 30.58
CA GLY A 361 -18.93 -9.63 31.96
C GLY A 361 -18.47 -11.07 32.20
N LYS A 362 -17.69 -11.68 31.28
CA LYS A 362 -17.15 -13.03 31.45
C LYS A 362 -15.66 -13.04 31.72
N THR A 363 -15.27 -14.01 32.53
CA THR A 363 -13.87 -14.41 32.69
C THR A 363 -13.45 -15.32 31.53
N VAL A 364 -12.26 -15.09 30.98
CA VAL A 364 -11.77 -15.90 29.86
C VAL A 364 -11.45 -17.32 30.31
N SER A 365 -12.12 -18.30 29.71
CA SER A 365 -11.89 -19.73 29.95
C SER A 365 -12.01 -20.52 28.64
N SER A 366 -11.57 -21.78 28.63
CA SER A 366 -11.63 -22.63 27.44
C SER A 366 -13.05 -22.80 26.89
N THR A 367 -14.06 -22.89 27.76
CA THR A 367 -15.47 -22.99 27.37
C THR A 367 -15.99 -21.68 26.78
N VAL A 368 -15.58 -20.54 27.35
CA VAL A 368 -15.92 -19.21 26.83
C VAL A 368 -15.32 -18.99 25.45
N ILE A 369 -14.05 -19.34 25.25
CA ILE A 369 -13.36 -19.24 23.97
C ILE A 369 -14.04 -20.12 22.91
N LEU A 370 -14.37 -21.36 23.24
CA LEU A 370 -15.02 -22.30 22.31
C LEU A 370 -16.37 -21.75 21.80
N GLU A 371 -17.19 -21.22 22.69
CA GLU A 371 -18.48 -20.64 22.31
C GLU A 371 -18.33 -19.32 21.55
N ALA A 372 -17.37 -18.47 21.92
CA ALA A 372 -17.04 -17.26 21.17
C ALA A 372 -16.63 -17.58 19.72
N VAL A 373 -15.81 -18.63 19.53
CA VAL A 373 -15.45 -19.15 18.20
C VAL A 373 -16.66 -19.66 17.42
N ARG A 374 -17.59 -20.35 18.08
CA ARG A 374 -18.84 -20.82 17.45
C ARG A 374 -19.69 -19.65 16.96
N LEU A 375 -19.87 -18.62 17.79
CA LEU A 375 -20.60 -17.40 17.45
C LEU A 375 -19.89 -16.62 16.33
N LEU A 376 -18.56 -16.58 16.34
CA LEU A 376 -17.78 -15.91 15.31
C LEU A 376 -17.99 -16.55 13.94
N LYS A 377 -17.96 -17.89 13.84
CA LYS A 377 -18.21 -18.61 12.58
C LYS A 377 -19.61 -18.32 11.99
N ALA A 378 -20.57 -18.00 12.84
CA ALA A 378 -21.90 -17.58 12.39
C ALA A 378 -21.97 -16.11 11.93
N THR A 379 -20.99 -15.29 12.32
CA THR A 379 -20.93 -13.84 12.07
C THR A 379 -20.02 -13.49 10.89
N VAL A 380 -18.80 -14.02 10.86
CA VAL A 380 -17.83 -13.82 9.77
C VAL A 380 -18.14 -14.80 8.64
N LYS A 381 -18.91 -14.31 7.66
CA LYS A 381 -19.32 -15.06 6.48
C LYS A 381 -18.87 -14.34 5.22
N PRO A 382 -17.85 -14.86 4.51
CA PRO A 382 -17.45 -14.33 3.21
C PRO A 382 -18.61 -14.37 2.21
N SER A 383 -18.69 -13.38 1.33
CA SER A 383 -19.70 -13.33 0.26
C SER A 383 -19.43 -14.40 -0.79
N GLU A 384 -20.47 -14.79 -1.53
CA GLU A 384 -20.36 -15.72 -2.64
C GLU A 384 -19.32 -15.23 -3.68
N GLY A 385 -18.52 -16.15 -4.21
CA GLY A 385 -17.42 -15.81 -5.13
C GLY A 385 -16.12 -15.32 -4.47
N THR A 386 -16.09 -15.16 -3.14
CA THR A 386 -14.84 -14.83 -2.43
C THR A 386 -13.79 -15.93 -2.60
N THR A 387 -12.54 -15.56 -2.89
CA THR A 387 -11.42 -16.51 -2.95
C THR A 387 -11.05 -17.03 -1.55
N HIS A 388 -10.87 -18.34 -1.43
CA HIS A 388 -10.46 -19.03 -0.19
C HIS A 388 -11.36 -18.75 1.04
N PRO A 389 -12.70 -18.93 0.94
CA PRO A 389 -13.62 -18.55 2.02
C PRO A 389 -13.36 -19.31 3.33
N GLU A 390 -13.13 -20.62 3.27
CA GLU A 390 -12.81 -21.46 4.44
C GLU A 390 -11.51 -21.02 5.14
N TYR A 391 -10.50 -20.65 4.36
CA TYR A 391 -9.23 -20.15 4.91
C TYR A 391 -9.43 -18.82 5.63
N ARG A 392 -10.25 -17.90 5.08
CA ARG A 392 -10.57 -16.62 5.72
C ARG A 392 -11.32 -16.81 7.03
N ILE A 393 -12.30 -17.72 7.08
CA ILE A 393 -13.01 -18.06 8.32
C ILE A 393 -12.03 -18.63 9.36
N SER A 394 -11.16 -19.56 8.93
CA SER A 394 -10.14 -20.14 9.80
C SER A 394 -9.21 -19.08 10.39
N LEU A 395 -8.73 -18.14 9.57
CA LEU A 395 -7.91 -17.01 10.02
C LEU A 395 -8.61 -16.13 11.05
N ALA A 396 -9.88 -15.77 10.81
CA ALA A 396 -10.67 -14.98 11.75
C ALA A 396 -10.79 -15.68 13.12
N VAL A 397 -11.03 -17.00 13.11
CA VAL A 397 -11.05 -17.84 14.32
C VAL A 397 -9.69 -17.86 15.01
N SER A 398 -8.59 -18.04 14.25
CA SER A 398 -7.23 -18.02 14.81
C SER A 398 -6.92 -16.69 15.48
N PHE A 399 -7.26 -15.56 14.86
CA PHE A 399 -7.03 -14.24 15.45
C PHE A 399 -7.80 -14.07 16.76
N LEU A 400 -9.10 -14.40 16.79
CA LEU A 400 -9.89 -14.32 18.02
C LEU A 400 -9.33 -15.23 19.12
N PHE A 401 -8.96 -16.46 18.76
CA PHE A 401 -8.38 -17.42 19.70
C PHE A 401 -7.07 -16.92 20.30
N THR A 402 -6.14 -16.42 19.47
CA THR A 402 -4.87 -15.85 19.90
C THR A 402 -5.08 -14.66 20.84
N PHE A 403 -6.00 -13.76 20.49
CA PHE A 403 -6.32 -12.61 21.33
C PHE A 403 -6.86 -13.01 22.70
N LEU A 404 -7.91 -13.85 22.75
CA LEU A 404 -8.50 -14.26 24.03
C LEU A 404 -7.50 -15.06 24.88
N SER A 405 -6.65 -15.87 24.25
CA SER A 405 -5.60 -16.61 24.96
C SER A 405 -4.53 -15.69 25.57
N SER A 406 -4.19 -14.59 24.88
CA SER A 406 -3.27 -13.57 25.42
C SER A 406 -3.82 -12.85 26.66
N LEU A 407 -5.15 -12.77 26.80
CA LEU A 407 -5.79 -12.22 28.01
C LEU A 407 -5.71 -13.17 29.22
N VAL A 408 -5.48 -14.47 29.01
CA VAL A 408 -5.33 -15.46 30.11
C VAL A 408 -3.89 -15.50 30.60
N ASN A 409 -2.94 -15.49 29.67
CA ASN A 409 -1.51 -15.61 29.97
C ASN A 409 -0.92 -14.21 30.15
N ASN A 410 -0.83 -13.74 31.40
CA ASN A 410 -0.23 -12.44 31.77
C ASN A 410 1.27 -12.26 31.42
N GLU A 411 1.83 -13.10 30.56
CA GLU A 411 3.12 -12.86 29.94
C GLU A 411 2.89 -12.33 28.54
N SER A 412 3.33 -11.09 28.32
CA SER A 412 3.62 -10.55 27.00
C SER A 412 4.73 -11.38 26.35
N THR A 413 4.46 -12.63 26.02
CA THR A 413 5.23 -13.37 25.06
C THR A 413 4.96 -12.67 23.75
N LYS A 414 5.89 -11.80 23.35
CA LYS A 414 5.98 -11.32 21.97
C LYS A 414 6.00 -12.58 21.10
N VAL A 415 4.86 -12.97 20.55
CA VAL A 415 4.79 -13.92 19.44
C VAL A 415 5.24 -13.15 18.19
N ASN A 416 6.51 -12.77 18.18
CA ASN A 416 7.24 -12.48 16.97
C ASN A 416 7.67 -13.84 16.43
N GLY A 417 6.77 -14.48 15.69
CA GLY A 417 7.03 -15.72 14.99
C GLY A 417 6.37 -15.69 13.61
N PRO A 418 7.13 -15.66 12.51
CA PRO A 418 6.60 -16.01 11.21
C PRO A 418 6.40 -17.54 11.20
N ASN A 419 5.17 -17.96 10.90
CA ASN A 419 4.73 -19.35 10.76
C ASN A 419 4.67 -20.20 12.04
N GLY A 420 3.60 -20.98 12.11
CA GLY A 420 3.19 -21.71 13.30
C GLY A 420 4.16 -22.80 13.75
N SER A 421 4.20 -22.97 15.06
CA SER A 421 4.38 -24.27 15.69
C SER A 421 3.58 -24.24 16.98
N CYS A 422 2.46 -24.96 17.01
CA CYS A 422 1.89 -25.40 18.29
C CYS A 422 2.87 -26.42 18.87
N SER A 423 3.60 -26.04 19.92
CA SER A 423 4.38 -26.99 20.69
C SER A 423 3.43 -27.88 21.50
N ASN A 424 3.32 -29.15 21.09
CA ASN A 424 2.81 -30.22 21.93
C ASN A 424 3.63 -30.28 23.23
N GLY A 425 2.94 -30.52 24.36
CA GLY A 425 3.54 -30.51 25.68
C GLY A 425 4.62 -31.58 25.88
N ALA A 426 5.65 -31.24 26.65
CA ALA A 426 6.19 -32.02 27.76
C ALA A 426 7.45 -31.34 28.35
N THR A 427 7.42 -31.20 29.68
CA THR A 427 8.54 -31.31 30.65
C THR A 427 9.75 -30.36 30.59
N ASN A 428 9.86 -29.60 31.69
CA ASN A 428 11.06 -29.28 32.48
C ASN A 428 12.36 -28.88 31.75
N GLY A 429 12.74 -27.62 31.94
CA GLY A 429 14.11 -27.16 31.76
C GLY A 429 14.23 -25.70 32.19
N ALA A 430 14.76 -25.48 33.39
CA ALA A 430 15.08 -24.17 33.93
C ALA A 430 16.05 -23.42 33.01
N LEU A 431 15.86 -22.12 32.82
CA LEU A 431 16.97 -21.22 32.49
C LEU A 431 16.74 -19.82 33.05
N GLU A 432 17.86 -19.24 33.47
CA GLU A 432 18.02 -18.21 34.49
C GLU A 432 17.61 -16.80 34.04
N HIS A 433 17.14 -16.04 35.02
CA HIS A 433 16.90 -14.60 34.96
C HIS A 433 18.23 -13.82 34.91
N SER A 434 18.31 -12.82 34.02
CA SER A 434 18.97 -11.55 34.34
C SER A 434 18.25 -10.38 33.66
N PRO A 435 17.93 -9.29 34.37
CA PRO A 435 17.20 -8.16 33.84
C PRO A 435 18.14 -7.01 33.44
N GLU A 436 18.39 -6.83 32.14
CA GLU A 436 18.99 -5.59 31.63
C GLU A 436 18.03 -4.87 30.69
N LYS A 437 17.39 -3.84 31.26
CA LYS A 437 16.70 -2.77 30.55
C LYS A 437 17.72 -2.01 29.70
N HIS A 438 17.72 -2.26 28.40
CA HIS A 438 18.12 -1.27 27.41
C HIS A 438 17.10 -1.28 26.27
N LEU A 439 16.57 -0.10 25.97
CA LEU A 439 15.82 0.24 24.76
C LEU A 439 16.57 -0.30 23.53
N LYS A 440 16.25 -1.52 23.11
CA LYS A 440 16.69 -2.09 21.84
C LYS A 440 15.46 -2.19 20.96
N PHE A 441 15.42 -1.31 19.98
CA PHE A 441 14.74 -1.55 18.72
C PHE A 441 15.12 -2.97 18.28
N ASP A 442 14.16 -3.89 18.23
CA ASP A 442 14.45 -5.32 18.09
C ASP A 442 15.25 -5.57 16.79
N SER A 443 16.51 -5.99 16.93
CA SER A 443 17.42 -6.37 15.84
C SER A 443 16.96 -7.62 15.05
N ASN A 444 15.76 -8.12 15.36
CA ASN A 444 15.08 -9.23 14.68
C ASN A 444 14.18 -8.78 13.52
N ASP A 445 14.03 -7.47 13.28
CA ASP A 445 13.17 -6.91 12.22
C ASP A 445 13.89 -6.60 10.90
N LEU A 446 15.12 -7.09 10.68
CA LEU A 446 15.77 -7.02 9.36
C LEU A 446 15.36 -8.24 8.51
N PRO A 447 14.47 -8.08 7.51
CA PRO A 447 13.92 -9.22 6.76
C PRO A 447 14.96 -9.98 5.92
N ILE A 448 16.13 -9.39 5.61
CA ILE A 448 17.13 -10.00 4.73
C ILE A 448 18.46 -10.17 5.48
N ARG A 449 18.72 -11.42 5.88
CA ARG A 449 20.05 -11.91 6.28
C ARG A 449 20.50 -12.92 5.24
N SER A 450 21.60 -12.63 4.54
CA SER A 450 22.13 -13.55 3.53
C SER A 450 23.63 -13.37 3.37
N ARG A 451 24.34 -14.47 3.11
CA ARG A 451 25.79 -14.52 2.95
C ARG A 451 26.13 -15.12 1.59
N GLN A 452 27.04 -14.51 0.86
CA GLN A 452 27.59 -15.07 -0.38
C GLN A 452 29.11 -15.16 -0.27
N GLU A 453 29.63 -16.39 -0.33
CA GLU A 453 31.07 -16.65 -0.36
C GLU A 453 31.50 -17.04 -1.77
N ILE A 454 32.60 -16.45 -2.23
CA ILE A 454 33.18 -16.74 -3.54
C ILE A 454 34.61 -17.21 -3.30
N PHE A 455 34.89 -18.45 -3.71
CA PHE A 455 36.25 -18.99 -3.70
C PHE A 455 36.99 -18.52 -4.95
N LEU A 456 38.05 -17.75 -4.74
CA LEU A 456 38.84 -17.18 -5.83
C LEU A 456 40.08 -18.05 -6.06
N THR A 457 40.22 -18.56 -7.29
CA THR A 457 41.44 -19.24 -7.74
C THR A 457 42.23 -18.32 -8.67
N ASP A 458 43.54 -18.39 -8.56
CA ASP A 458 44.45 -17.59 -9.39
C ASP A 458 44.84 -18.31 -10.70
N GLU A 459 44.41 -19.56 -10.85
CA GLU A 459 44.77 -20.49 -11.93
C GLU A 459 44.38 -19.98 -13.33
N TYR A 460 43.21 -19.34 -13.46
CA TYR A 460 42.66 -18.91 -14.75
C TYR A 460 42.51 -17.39 -14.90
N LYS A 461 43.34 -16.59 -14.23
CA LYS A 461 43.21 -15.11 -14.24
C LYS A 461 43.11 -14.55 -15.67
N PRO A 462 42.11 -13.68 -15.96
CA PRO A 462 41.18 -13.02 -15.03
C PRO A 462 39.87 -13.77 -14.76
N VAL A 463 39.67 -14.96 -15.33
CA VAL A 463 38.45 -15.77 -15.16
C VAL A 463 38.30 -16.18 -13.69
N GLY A 464 37.09 -16.03 -13.15
CA GLY A 464 36.78 -16.29 -11.73
C GLY A 464 36.86 -15.06 -10.81
N LYS A 465 37.37 -13.92 -11.29
CA LYS A 465 37.34 -12.67 -10.50
C LYS A 465 35.91 -12.11 -10.39
N PRO A 466 35.53 -11.53 -9.24
CA PRO A 466 34.22 -10.90 -9.03
C PRO A 466 34.19 -9.52 -9.68
N ILE A 467 34.09 -9.49 -11.01
CA ILE A 467 34.09 -8.26 -11.80
C ILE A 467 32.72 -7.58 -11.77
N LYS A 468 32.72 -6.25 -11.76
CA LYS A 468 31.51 -5.43 -11.92
C LYS A 468 30.84 -5.74 -13.26
N LYS A 469 29.52 -5.90 -13.26
CA LYS A 469 28.72 -6.08 -14.48
C LYS A 469 28.94 -4.90 -15.43
N ALA A 470 29.19 -5.19 -16.71
CA ALA A 470 29.23 -4.18 -17.76
C ALA A 470 27.91 -3.39 -17.82
N GLY A 471 27.99 -2.06 -17.91
CA GLY A 471 26.83 -1.17 -17.94
C GLY A 471 26.09 -0.99 -16.60
N ALA A 472 26.65 -1.45 -15.47
CA ALA A 472 26.04 -1.24 -14.17
C ALA A 472 25.89 0.25 -13.80
N GLU A 473 26.81 1.11 -14.24
CA GLU A 473 26.80 2.56 -13.98
C GLU A 473 25.67 3.24 -14.71
N ILE A 474 25.59 3.05 -16.04
CA ILE A 474 24.50 3.61 -16.86
C ILE A 474 23.13 3.08 -16.45
N GLN A 475 23.06 1.85 -15.92
CA GLN A 475 21.82 1.31 -15.35
C GLN A 475 21.45 2.01 -14.02
N ALA A 476 22.45 2.33 -13.18
CA ALA A 476 22.23 2.99 -11.90
C ALA A 476 21.91 4.49 -12.05
N SER A 477 22.45 5.15 -13.06
CA SER A 477 22.20 6.56 -13.38
C SER A 477 20.93 6.79 -14.20
N GLY A 478 20.40 5.75 -14.86
CA GLY A 478 19.24 5.85 -15.74
C GLY A 478 19.58 6.24 -17.19
N GLU A 479 20.86 6.19 -17.56
CA GLU A 479 21.34 6.47 -18.92
C GLU A 479 21.24 5.24 -19.86
N ALA A 480 21.02 4.05 -19.30
CA ALA A 480 20.75 2.85 -20.09
C ALA A 480 19.43 3.00 -20.85
N VAL A 481 19.48 3.02 -22.18
CA VAL A 481 18.31 3.17 -23.06
C VAL A 481 17.61 1.82 -23.25
N TYR A 482 16.34 1.74 -22.84
CA TYR A 482 15.43 0.64 -23.14
C TYR A 482 14.47 1.00 -24.29
N VAL A 483 13.68 0.02 -24.75
CA VAL A 483 12.81 0.18 -25.93
C VAL A 483 11.86 1.38 -25.83
N ASP A 484 11.26 1.61 -24.66
CA ASP A 484 10.30 2.70 -24.45
C ASP A 484 10.98 4.06 -24.15
N ASP A 485 12.31 4.06 -23.94
CA ASP A 485 13.10 5.30 -23.77
C ASP A 485 13.48 5.92 -25.13
N ILE A 486 13.30 5.17 -26.23
CA ILE A 486 13.54 5.66 -27.58
C ILE A 486 12.49 6.75 -27.90
N PRO A 487 12.91 7.99 -28.25
CA PRO A 487 11.97 9.06 -28.55
C PRO A 487 11.00 8.69 -29.67
N ALA A 488 9.70 8.85 -29.40
CA ALA A 488 8.66 8.59 -30.39
C ALA A 488 8.76 9.60 -31.57
N PRO A 489 8.63 9.14 -32.82
CA PRO A 489 8.49 10.02 -33.98
C PRO A 489 7.26 10.94 -33.86
N LYS A 490 7.26 12.08 -34.56
CA LYS A 490 6.21 13.11 -34.49
C LYS A 490 4.79 12.57 -34.71
N ASP A 491 4.63 11.65 -35.66
CA ASP A 491 3.34 11.08 -36.05
C ASP A 491 3.19 9.61 -35.59
N CYS A 492 3.86 9.26 -34.47
CA CYS A 492 3.77 7.92 -33.89
C CYS A 492 2.38 7.64 -33.35
N LEU A 493 1.75 6.56 -33.83
CA LEU A 493 0.49 6.05 -33.32
C LEU A 493 0.73 4.99 -32.24
N TYR A 494 -0.21 4.87 -31.31
CA TYR A 494 -0.14 3.87 -30.24
C TYR A 494 -1.14 2.75 -30.50
N GLY A 495 -0.68 1.52 -30.32
CA GLY A 495 -1.50 0.31 -30.44
C GLY A 495 -1.69 -0.37 -29.08
N ALA A 496 -2.90 -0.84 -28.79
CA ALA A 496 -3.15 -1.71 -27.63
C ALA A 496 -3.91 -2.96 -28.08
N PHE A 497 -3.50 -4.13 -27.58
CA PHE A 497 -4.19 -5.38 -27.87
C PHE A 497 -5.57 -5.42 -27.21
N ILE A 498 -6.52 -5.98 -27.96
CA ILE A 498 -7.85 -6.39 -27.51
C ILE A 498 -7.74 -7.88 -27.19
N TYR A 499 -8.08 -8.27 -25.97
CA TYR A 499 -7.97 -9.65 -25.50
C TYR A 499 -9.33 -10.28 -25.25
N SER A 500 -9.43 -11.61 -25.44
CA SER A 500 -10.60 -12.36 -24.98
C SER A 500 -10.70 -12.36 -23.46
N THR A 501 -11.90 -12.12 -22.94
CA THR A 501 -12.22 -12.28 -21.52
C THR A 501 -12.83 -13.63 -21.21
N HIS A 502 -13.10 -14.45 -22.23
CA HIS A 502 -13.75 -15.74 -22.10
C HIS A 502 -12.77 -16.87 -22.42
N PRO A 503 -12.84 -18.00 -21.69
CA PRO A 503 -11.96 -19.13 -21.95
C PRO A 503 -12.25 -19.80 -23.30
N HIS A 504 -13.48 -19.74 -23.81
CA HIS A 504 -13.81 -20.25 -25.14
C HIS A 504 -15.06 -19.53 -25.66
N ALA A 505 -14.99 -18.86 -26.81
CA ALA A 505 -16.10 -18.03 -27.31
C ALA A 505 -15.97 -17.66 -28.80
N HIS A 506 -17.10 -17.47 -29.47
CA HIS A 506 -17.13 -16.87 -30.81
C HIS A 506 -17.03 -15.33 -30.77
N VAL A 507 -16.17 -14.76 -31.60
CA VAL A 507 -16.05 -13.30 -31.80
C VAL A 507 -17.09 -12.87 -32.83
N LYS A 508 -18.19 -12.24 -32.38
CA LYS A 508 -19.23 -11.74 -33.30
C LYS A 508 -18.97 -10.32 -33.79
N ALA A 509 -18.58 -9.43 -32.89
CA ALA A 509 -18.34 -8.03 -33.20
C ALA A 509 -17.40 -7.39 -32.17
N ILE A 510 -16.74 -6.31 -32.58
CA ILE A 510 -15.98 -5.42 -31.69
C ILE A 510 -16.69 -4.07 -31.69
N ASN A 511 -17.26 -3.67 -30.56
CA ASN A 511 -17.97 -2.40 -30.40
C ASN A 511 -17.27 -1.50 -29.36
N PHE A 512 -17.60 -0.20 -29.37
CA PHE A 512 -17.15 0.76 -28.36
C PHE A 512 -18.34 1.44 -27.66
N LYS A 513 -18.20 1.70 -26.36
CA LYS A 513 -19.12 2.52 -25.57
C LYS A 513 -18.93 3.97 -25.99
N SER A 514 -20.01 4.74 -25.94
CA SER A 514 -19.92 6.18 -26.09
C SER A 514 -19.18 6.77 -24.89
N SER A 515 -17.91 7.15 -25.08
CA SER A 515 -17.05 7.77 -24.07
C SER A 515 -16.05 8.75 -24.68
N LEU A 516 -15.49 9.65 -23.86
CA LEU A 516 -14.39 10.53 -24.27
C LEU A 516 -13.17 9.75 -24.78
N ALA A 517 -12.90 8.59 -24.19
CA ALA A 517 -11.82 7.72 -24.63
C ALA A 517 -12.10 7.13 -26.03
N SER A 518 -13.35 6.74 -26.31
CA SER A 518 -13.75 6.17 -27.61
C SER A 518 -13.61 7.18 -28.76
N GLN A 519 -13.79 8.47 -28.50
CA GLN A 519 -13.62 9.55 -29.50
C GLN A 519 -12.17 9.69 -30.00
N LYS A 520 -11.20 9.12 -29.27
CA LYS A 520 -9.77 9.17 -29.62
C LYS A 520 -9.29 7.95 -30.43
N VAL A 521 -10.18 6.99 -30.71
CA VAL A 521 -9.88 5.79 -31.50
C VAL A 521 -9.80 6.14 -32.98
N ILE A 522 -8.70 5.75 -33.63
CA ILE A 522 -8.50 5.91 -35.08
C ILE A 522 -9.10 4.73 -35.83
N THR A 523 -8.69 3.51 -35.45
CA THR A 523 -9.13 2.27 -36.10
C THR A 523 -8.89 1.06 -35.20
N VAL A 524 -9.44 -0.08 -35.60
CA VAL A 524 -9.15 -1.40 -35.03
C VAL A 524 -8.62 -2.30 -36.14
N ILE A 525 -7.49 -2.94 -35.89
CA ILE A 525 -6.87 -3.93 -36.76
C ILE A 525 -7.22 -5.32 -36.25
N THR A 526 -7.69 -6.19 -37.13
CA THR A 526 -8.16 -7.55 -36.84
C THR A 526 -7.58 -8.57 -37.83
N ALA A 527 -7.95 -9.85 -37.70
CA ALA A 527 -7.60 -10.89 -38.67
C ALA A 527 -8.04 -10.53 -40.12
N LYS A 528 -9.09 -9.73 -40.28
CA LYS A 528 -9.62 -9.30 -41.58
C LYS A 528 -8.74 -8.28 -42.28
N ASP A 529 -7.87 -7.60 -41.53
CA ASP A 529 -6.99 -6.54 -42.02
C ASP A 529 -5.61 -7.08 -42.43
N ILE A 530 -5.39 -8.40 -42.33
CA ILE A 530 -4.18 -9.06 -42.78
C ILE A 530 -4.08 -8.93 -44.32
N PRO A 531 -2.99 -8.34 -44.86
CA PRO A 531 -2.87 -8.12 -46.30
C PRO A 531 -2.92 -9.41 -47.12
N SER A 532 -3.30 -9.29 -48.39
CA SER A 532 -3.27 -10.42 -49.32
C SER A 532 -1.87 -11.04 -49.40
N GLY A 533 -1.80 -12.36 -49.19
CA GLY A 533 -0.54 -13.11 -49.10
C GLY A 533 0.04 -13.20 -47.68
N GLY A 534 -0.50 -12.46 -46.71
CA GLY A 534 -0.22 -12.64 -45.28
C GLY A 534 -0.97 -13.85 -44.71
N GLN A 535 -0.46 -14.36 -43.59
CA GLN A 535 -1.08 -15.44 -42.82
C GLN A 535 -1.37 -14.97 -41.41
N ASN A 536 -2.48 -15.42 -40.84
CA ASN A 536 -2.86 -15.13 -39.46
C ASN A 536 -2.06 -16.00 -38.48
N ILE A 537 -0.74 -15.83 -38.43
CA ILE A 537 0.18 -16.60 -37.59
C ILE A 537 1.01 -15.62 -36.76
N GLY A 538 0.87 -15.67 -35.44
CA GLY A 538 1.61 -14.85 -34.48
C GLY A 538 2.88 -15.53 -33.97
N SER A 539 2.85 -16.85 -33.83
CA SER A 539 4.01 -17.65 -33.43
C SER A 539 3.94 -19.05 -34.06
N THR A 540 5.10 -19.64 -34.32
CA THR A 540 5.21 -21.03 -34.80
C THR A 540 6.16 -21.77 -33.88
N PHE A 541 5.67 -22.82 -33.24
CA PHE A 541 6.47 -23.65 -32.34
C PHE A 541 6.74 -25.01 -33.00
N PRO A 542 8.02 -25.41 -33.15
CA PRO A 542 8.36 -26.73 -33.65
C PRO A 542 7.65 -27.81 -32.81
N MET A 543 6.97 -28.74 -33.48
CA MET A 543 6.16 -29.82 -32.89
C MET A 543 4.86 -29.43 -32.17
N MET A 544 4.54 -28.13 -31.99
CA MET A 544 3.26 -27.70 -31.38
C MET A 544 2.32 -26.97 -32.35
N GLY A 545 2.81 -26.58 -33.54
CA GLY A 545 2.00 -25.94 -34.58
C GLY A 545 2.06 -24.41 -34.54
N ASP A 546 1.12 -23.81 -35.27
CA ASP A 546 1.00 -22.36 -35.42
C ASP A 546 -0.03 -21.80 -34.43
N GLU A 547 0.30 -20.68 -33.79
CA GLU A 547 -0.61 -19.89 -32.99
C GLU A 547 -1.10 -18.70 -33.80
N ALA A 548 -2.42 -18.47 -33.79
CA ALA A 548 -3.01 -17.36 -34.53
C ALA A 548 -2.54 -16.00 -33.99
N LEU A 549 -2.27 -15.04 -34.89
CA LEU A 549 -1.95 -13.66 -34.50
C LEU A 549 -3.17 -12.98 -33.85
N PHE A 550 -4.34 -13.19 -34.45
CA PHE A 550 -5.65 -12.74 -33.95
C PHE A 550 -6.64 -13.91 -33.94
N ALA A 551 -7.39 -14.06 -32.86
CA ALA A 551 -8.47 -15.03 -32.73
C ALA A 551 -9.63 -14.67 -33.67
N ASP A 552 -9.89 -15.54 -34.65
CA ASP A 552 -11.00 -15.44 -35.59
C ASP A 552 -11.37 -16.83 -36.13
N PRO A 553 -12.66 -17.26 -36.11
CA PRO A 553 -13.82 -16.61 -35.50
C PRO A 553 -14.00 -16.96 -34.01
N VAL A 554 -13.10 -17.77 -33.43
CA VAL A 554 -13.22 -18.30 -32.06
C VAL A 554 -11.99 -17.94 -31.24
N THR A 555 -12.19 -17.54 -29.99
CA THR A 555 -11.15 -17.44 -28.97
C THR A 555 -11.08 -18.75 -28.19
N GLU A 556 -9.89 -19.26 -27.96
CA GLU A 556 -9.61 -20.56 -27.35
C GLU A 556 -9.18 -20.48 -25.89
N PHE A 557 -8.82 -19.29 -25.41
CA PHE A 557 -8.49 -19.02 -24.02
C PHE A 557 -8.66 -17.53 -23.67
N ALA A 558 -8.85 -17.26 -22.38
CA ALA A 558 -8.87 -15.91 -21.85
C ALA A 558 -7.47 -15.29 -21.97
N GLY A 559 -7.38 -14.10 -22.54
CA GLY A 559 -6.11 -13.43 -22.86
C GLY A 559 -5.62 -13.66 -24.29
N GLN A 560 -6.33 -14.41 -25.14
CA GLN A 560 -5.97 -14.51 -26.56
C GLN A 560 -6.23 -13.18 -27.28
N ASN A 561 -5.31 -12.76 -28.15
CA ASN A 561 -5.42 -11.54 -28.94
C ASN A 561 -6.59 -11.64 -29.93
N ILE A 562 -7.49 -10.66 -29.97
CA ILE A 562 -8.59 -10.55 -30.94
C ILE A 562 -8.27 -9.50 -32.01
N GLY A 563 -7.53 -8.45 -31.64
CA GLY A 563 -7.18 -7.34 -32.51
C GLY A 563 -6.32 -6.31 -31.80
N VAL A 564 -6.03 -5.19 -32.48
CA VAL A 564 -5.30 -4.04 -31.93
C VAL A 564 -6.11 -2.76 -32.17
N VAL A 565 -6.38 -2.00 -31.11
CA VAL A 565 -6.93 -0.65 -31.24
C VAL A 565 -5.79 0.35 -31.45
N VAL A 566 -5.96 1.30 -32.37
CA VAL A 566 -4.95 2.30 -32.74
C VAL A 566 -5.44 3.71 -32.37
N ILE A 567 -4.59 4.51 -31.71
CA ILE A 567 -4.93 5.85 -31.17
C ILE A 567 -3.80 6.89 -31.39
N PHE A 568 -4.14 8.19 -31.33
CA PHE A 568 -3.22 9.32 -31.57
C PHE A 568 -2.25 9.66 -30.41
N PHE A 569 -2.57 9.31 -29.17
CA PHE A 569 -1.77 9.69 -28.00
C PHE A 569 -1.46 8.48 -27.12
N LYS A 570 -0.27 8.44 -26.52
CA LYS A 570 0.04 7.55 -25.40
C LYS A 570 -0.85 7.98 -24.24
N CYS A 571 -2.07 7.43 -24.18
CA CYS A 571 -2.90 7.65 -23.02
C CYS A 571 -2.18 6.96 -21.84
N PRO A 572 -1.94 7.65 -20.71
CA PRO A 572 -1.32 7.02 -19.54
C PRO A 572 -2.21 5.93 -18.91
N PHE A 573 -3.44 5.79 -19.41
CA PHE A 573 -4.38 4.76 -19.01
C PHE A 573 -4.12 3.48 -19.80
N ASP A 574 -3.68 2.47 -19.09
CA ASP A 574 -3.53 1.10 -19.56
C ASP A 574 -4.88 0.58 -20.08
N PHE A 575 -5.09 0.66 -21.41
CA PHE A 575 -6.30 0.21 -22.11
C PHE A 575 -6.54 -1.30 -21.97
N THR A 576 -5.59 -2.06 -21.43
CA THR A 576 -5.57 -3.52 -21.55
C THR A 576 -6.60 -4.26 -20.69
N LYS A 577 -7.32 -3.64 -19.73
CA LYS A 577 -8.28 -4.41 -18.89
C LYS A 577 -9.68 -3.81 -18.61
N PRO A 578 -9.91 -2.52 -18.28
CA PRO A 578 -11.28 -2.05 -18.03
C PRO A 578 -11.97 -1.42 -19.26
N PHE A 579 -11.26 -0.60 -20.04
CA PHE A 579 -11.88 0.25 -21.06
C PHE A 579 -12.34 -0.51 -22.29
N ILE A 580 -11.54 -1.47 -22.78
CA ILE A 580 -11.90 -2.28 -23.94
C ILE A 580 -13.05 -3.23 -23.60
N CYS A 581 -13.09 -3.74 -22.35
CA CYS A 581 -14.19 -4.58 -21.89
C CYS A 581 -15.50 -3.80 -21.68
N LEU A 582 -15.41 -2.53 -21.30
CA LEU A 582 -16.57 -1.65 -21.21
C LEU A 582 -17.04 -1.24 -22.61
N CYS A 583 -16.15 -1.07 -23.58
CA CYS A 583 -16.52 -0.64 -24.91
C CYS A 583 -17.26 -1.71 -25.74
N LEU A 584 -16.96 -2.99 -25.55
CA LEU A 584 -17.61 -4.09 -26.24
C LEU A 584 -19.04 -4.31 -25.73
N SER A 585 -20.05 -3.96 -26.51
CA SER A 585 -21.46 -4.12 -26.13
C SER A 585 -21.90 -5.58 -25.94
N ASN A 586 -21.25 -6.54 -26.61
CA ASN A 586 -21.45 -7.98 -26.44
C ASN A 586 -20.35 -8.75 -27.21
N ILE A 587 -19.53 -9.57 -26.54
CA ILE A 587 -19.15 -10.84 -27.18
C ILE A 587 -20.40 -11.70 -26.98
N ILE A 588 -21.22 -11.88 -28.02
CA ILE A 588 -22.36 -12.81 -27.91
C ILE A 588 -21.76 -14.22 -27.86
N VAL A 589 -21.42 -14.67 -26.66
CA VAL A 589 -21.03 -16.05 -26.41
C VAL A 589 -22.30 -16.88 -26.48
N SER A 590 -22.52 -17.59 -27.58
CA SER A 590 -23.29 -18.83 -27.50
C SER A 590 -22.32 -19.90 -27.03
N CYS A 591 -22.59 -20.50 -25.88
CA CYS A 591 -22.02 -21.81 -25.57
C CYS A 591 -22.44 -22.83 -26.63
#